data_AF-A0A3G6IZH8-F1
#
_entry.id   AF-A0A3G6IZH8-F1
#
_cell.length_a   1.000
_cell.length_b   1.000
_cell.length_c   1.000
_cell.angle_alpha   90.00
_cell.angle_beta   90.00
_cell.angle_gamma   90.00
#
_symmetry.space_group_name_H-M   'P 1'
#
loop_
_entity.id
_entity.type
_entity.pdbx_description
1 polymer ?
#
loop_
_entity_poly.entity_id
_entity_poly.type
_entity_poly.pdbx_seq_one_letter_code
_entity_poly.pdbx_strand_id
1 'polypeptide(L)'
;MKKIPSWALVILTFLLLSAPMLVNSGSNVDEPFAGTDAAAETLVEDANPGYESWFSPLVGELPAEVESGLFALQAALGAGLLGYVLGAYRERNRNELEETRKS
;
A
#
# COMPACT_ATOMS: atom_id res chain seq x y z
N MET A 1 8.00 -29.11 11.89
CA MET A 1 7.83 -27.75 11.32
C MET A 1 6.61 -27.11 11.99
N LYS A 2 6.80 -26.13 12.88
CA LYS A 2 5.68 -25.41 13.52
C LYS A 2 4.95 -24.58 12.46
N LYS A 3 3.65 -24.79 12.31
CA LYS A 3 2.79 -24.03 11.38
C LYS A 3 2.64 -22.62 11.97
N ILE A 4 3.04 -21.58 11.24
CA ILE A 4 2.77 -20.20 11.66
C ILE A 4 1.27 -19.97 11.52
N PRO A 5 0.57 -19.55 12.59
CA PRO A 5 -0.86 -19.31 12.49
C PRO A 5 -1.11 -18.03 11.68
N SER A 6 -2.15 -18.04 10.83
CA SER A 6 -2.43 -16.93 9.90
C SER A 6 -2.58 -15.57 10.60
N TRP A 7 -3.05 -15.54 11.86
CA TRP A 7 -3.16 -14.32 12.65
C TRP A 7 -1.80 -13.68 12.96
N ALA A 8 -0.73 -14.48 13.10
CA ALA A 8 0.61 -13.97 13.35
C ALA A 8 1.15 -13.21 12.12
N LEU A 9 0.79 -13.65 10.92
CA LEU A 9 1.13 -12.93 9.68
C LEU A 9 0.37 -11.61 9.58
N VAL A 10 -0.92 -11.59 9.93
CA VAL A 10 -1.72 -10.36 9.93
C VAL A 10 -1.16 -9.32 10.91
N ILE A 11 -0.77 -9.75 12.13
CA ILE A 11 -0.16 -8.86 13.12
C ILE A 11 1.20 -8.34 12.63
N LEU A 12 2.03 -9.21 12.05
CA LEU A 12 3.32 -8.82 11.50
C LEU A 12 3.17 -7.80 10.37
N THR A 13 2.22 -8.02 9.45
CA THR A 13 1.91 -7.07 8.38
C THR A 13 1.45 -5.72 8.94
N PHE A 14 0.57 -5.73 9.94
CA PHE A 14 0.10 -4.49 10.57
C PHE A 14 1.23 -3.73 11.28
N LEU A 15 2.13 -4.45 11.97
CA LEU A 15 3.33 -3.86 12.57
C LEU A 15 4.27 -3.25 11.51
N LEU A 16 4.46 -3.93 10.39
CA LEU A 16 5.30 -3.42 9.30
C LEU A 16 4.70 -2.17 8.64
N LEU A 17 3.38 -2.12 8.45
CA LEU A 17 2.69 -0.93 7.92
C LEU A 17 2.71 0.26 8.89
N SER A 18 2.62 0.00 10.20
CA SER A 18 2.58 1.06 11.22
C SER A 18 3.96 1.56 11.66
N ALA A 19 5.01 0.77 11.47
CA ALA A 19 6.38 1.14 11.79
C ALA A 19 6.82 2.52 11.21
N PRO A 20 6.63 2.83 9.92
CA PRO A 20 7.02 4.14 9.38
C PRO A 20 6.21 5.30 9.95
N MET A 21 4.93 5.09 10.32
CA MET A 21 4.15 6.14 10.98
C MET A 21 4.72 6.52 12.35
N LEU A 22 5.18 5.54 13.14
CA LEU A 22 5.74 5.79 14.47
C LEU A 22 7.11 6.49 14.42
N VAL A 23 7.90 6.24 13.38
CA VAL A 23 9.22 6.87 13.19
C VAL A 23 9.09 8.31 12.69
N ASN A 24 8.07 8.62 11.88
CA ASN A 24 7.94 9.91 11.20
C ASN A 24 6.91 10.88 11.84
N SER A 25 6.12 10.42 12.83
CA SER A 25 5.11 11.24 13.53
C SER A 25 5.69 12.36 14.42
N GLY A 26 7.01 12.40 14.63
CA GLY A 26 7.68 13.39 15.50
C GLY A 26 8.29 14.59 14.78
N SER A 27 8.39 14.56 13.45
CA SER A 27 9.01 15.62 12.67
C SER A 27 7.92 16.50 12.05
N ASN A 28 7.92 17.80 12.34
CA ASN A 28 7.11 18.82 11.67
C ASN A 28 7.55 18.95 10.19
N VAL A 29 7.30 17.91 9.40
CA VAL A 29 7.57 17.86 7.97
C VAL A 29 6.20 17.94 7.31
N ASP A 30 6.01 18.92 6.44
CA ASP A 30 4.72 19.16 5.79
C ASP A 30 4.26 17.97 4.92
N GLU A 31 5.21 17.13 4.48
CA GLU A 31 4.96 15.87 3.75
C GLU A 31 5.92 14.74 4.19
N PRO A 32 5.63 14.03 5.31
CA PRO A 32 6.51 12.98 5.82
C PRO A 32 6.53 11.72 4.94
N PHE A 33 5.69 11.67 3.91
CA PHE A 33 5.57 10.57 2.94
C PHE A 33 5.71 11.07 1.49
N ALA A 34 6.56 12.06 1.25
CA ALA A 34 6.95 12.42 -0.11
C ALA A 34 7.50 11.18 -0.86
N GLY A 35 7.20 11.08 -2.15
CA GLY A 35 7.64 9.96 -2.99
C GLY A 35 9.15 9.79 -2.96
N THR A 36 9.61 8.54 -3.07
CA THR A 36 11.06 8.24 -3.10
C THR A 36 11.77 8.97 -4.24
N ASP A 37 11.04 9.21 -5.34
CA ASP A 37 11.56 9.88 -6.52
C ASP A 37 11.87 11.36 -6.26
N ALA A 38 11.05 12.07 -5.48
CA ALA A 38 11.28 13.47 -5.11
C ALA A 38 12.55 13.64 -4.25
N ALA A 39 12.81 12.68 -3.35
CA ALA A 39 14.03 12.66 -2.54
C ALA A 39 15.27 12.26 -3.36
N ALA A 40 15.09 11.42 -4.37
CA ALA A 40 16.17 11.01 -5.27
C ALA A 40 16.58 12.14 -6.22
N GLU A 41 15.62 12.88 -6.77
CA GLU A 41 15.86 14.02 -7.67
C GLU A 41 16.67 15.12 -6.98
N THR A 42 16.23 15.56 -5.80
CA THR A 42 16.96 16.55 -4.98
C THR A 42 18.39 16.13 -4.66
N LEU A 43 18.60 14.86 -4.30
CA LEU A 43 19.93 14.35 -4.00
C LEU A 43 20.83 14.29 -5.25
N VAL A 44 20.27 13.98 -6.41
CA VAL A 44 21.01 13.90 -7.68
C VAL A 44 21.39 15.29 -8.18
N GLU A 45 20.49 16.27 -8.08
CA GLU A 45 20.78 17.67 -8.41
C GLU A 45 21.89 18.25 -7.53
N ASP A 46 21.87 17.96 -6.22
CA ASP A 46 22.90 18.41 -5.27
C ASP A 46 24.26 17.73 -5.49
N ALA A 47 24.25 16.43 -5.78
CA ALA A 47 25.47 15.64 -5.90
C ALA A 47 26.17 15.79 -7.26
N ASN A 48 25.43 16.08 -8.32
CA ASN A 48 26.00 16.20 -9.66
C ASN A 48 25.21 17.17 -10.56
N PRO A 49 25.53 18.48 -10.52
CA PRO A 49 24.78 19.51 -11.24
C PRO A 49 24.86 19.44 -12.78
N GLY A 50 25.63 18.50 -13.34
CA GLY A 50 25.71 18.24 -14.78
C GLY A 50 25.04 16.93 -15.23
N TYR A 51 24.26 16.29 -14.35
CA TYR A 51 23.62 15.01 -14.64
C TYR A 51 22.44 15.17 -15.60
N GLU A 52 22.54 14.57 -16.79
CA GLU A 52 21.40 14.37 -17.67
C GLU A 52 20.65 13.08 -17.32
N SER A 53 19.34 13.18 -17.14
CA SER A 53 18.51 12.02 -16.84
C SER A 53 18.55 11.02 -18.00
N TRP A 54 18.97 9.79 -17.71
CA TRP A 54 19.01 8.68 -18.68
C TRP A 54 17.61 8.13 -19.02
N PHE A 55 16.57 8.60 -18.33
CA PHE A 55 15.18 8.28 -18.60
C PHE A 55 14.29 9.51 -18.36
N SER A 56 13.57 9.92 -19.40
CA SER A 56 12.51 10.92 -19.29
C SER A 56 11.15 10.23 -19.50
N PRO A 57 10.12 10.55 -18.71
CA PRO A 57 8.77 10.08 -18.95
C PRO A 57 8.34 10.28 -20.42
N LEU A 58 7.88 9.21 -21.09
CA LEU A 58 7.43 9.24 -22.49
C LEU A 58 6.23 10.18 -22.71
N VAL A 59 5.41 10.28 -21.68
CA VAL A 59 4.41 11.32 -21.48
C VAL A 59 5.06 12.21 -20.43
N GLY A 60 5.29 13.50 -20.70
CA GLY A 60 5.98 14.42 -19.78
C GLY A 60 5.36 14.44 -18.38
N GLU A 61 5.91 15.20 -17.43
CA GLU A 61 5.47 15.24 -16.02
C GLU A 61 3.95 15.15 -15.90
N LEU A 62 3.46 14.01 -15.41
CA LEU A 62 2.04 13.83 -15.20
C LEU A 62 1.62 14.76 -14.05
N PRO A 63 0.48 15.44 -14.15
CA PRO A 63 -0.02 16.24 -13.04
C PRO A 63 -0.17 15.37 -11.78
N ALA A 64 0.20 15.91 -10.62
CA ALA A 64 0.14 15.20 -9.34
C ALA A 64 -1.27 14.66 -9.02
N GLU A 65 -2.34 15.28 -9.55
CA GLU A 65 -3.71 14.78 -9.41
C GLU A 65 -3.93 13.45 -10.15
N VAL A 66 -3.23 13.23 -11.26
CA VAL A 66 -3.35 11.99 -12.05
C VAL A 66 -2.61 10.85 -11.38
N GLU A 67 -1.41 11.11 -10.82
CA GLU A 67 -0.66 10.12 -10.05
C GLU A 67 -1.45 9.65 -8.82
N SER A 68 -1.92 10.59 -8.00
CA SER A 68 -2.75 10.29 -6.83
C SER A 68 -4.07 9.61 -7.22
N GLY A 69 -4.68 9.98 -8.35
CA GLY A 69 -5.85 9.31 -8.91
C GLY A 69 -5.60 7.84 -9.28
N LEU A 70 -4.44 7.53 -9.87
CA LEU A 70 -4.05 6.15 -10.19
C LEU A 70 -3.84 5.32 -8.92
N PHE A 71 -3.20 5.87 -7.89
CA PHE A 71 -3.07 5.20 -6.59
C PHE A 71 -4.42 4.98 -5.91
N ALA A 72 -5.31 5.97 -5.93
CA ALA A 72 -6.66 5.84 -5.38
C ALA A 72 -7.48 4.76 -6.11
N LEU A 73 -7.36 4.68 -7.44
CA LEU A 73 -7.98 3.63 -8.24
C LEU A 73 -7.46 2.24 -7.86
N GLN A 74 -6.14 2.08 -7.74
CA GLN A 74 -5.52 0.82 -7.32
C GLN A 74 -6.00 0.41 -5.92
N ALA A 75 -6.08 1.35 -4.98
CA ALA A 75 -6.58 1.11 -3.64
C ALA A 75 -8.07 0.69 -3.65
N ALA A 76 -8.91 1.36 -4.45
CA ALA A 76 -10.32 1.03 -4.58
C ALA A 76 -10.54 -0.38 -5.16
N LEU A 77 -9.78 -0.76 -6.18
CA LEU A 77 -9.83 -2.11 -6.77
C LEU A 77 -9.35 -3.17 -5.77
N GLY A 78 -8.26 -2.91 -5.06
CA GLY A 78 -7.74 -3.81 -4.02
C GLY A 78 -8.74 -4.02 -2.88
N ALA A 79 -9.35 -2.94 -2.39
CA ALA A 79 -10.38 -2.99 -1.36
C ALA A 79 -11.64 -3.73 -1.83
N GLY A 80 -12.07 -3.50 -3.08
CA GLY A 80 -13.20 -4.20 -3.69
C GLY A 80 -12.99 -5.71 -3.78
N LEU A 81 -11.82 -6.14 -4.24
CA LEU A 81 -11.46 -7.56 -4.31
C LEU A 81 -11.42 -8.21 -2.92
N LEU A 82 -10.77 -7.57 -1.95
CA LEU A 82 -10.72 -8.05 -0.56
C LEU A 82 -12.12 -8.16 0.04
N GLY A 83 -12.98 -7.15 -0.15
CA GLY A 83 -14.36 -7.15 0.30
C GLY A 83 -15.17 -8.30 -0.29
N TYR A 84 -15.04 -8.54 -1.60
CA TYR A 84 -15.72 -9.66 -2.27
C TYR A 84 -15.28 -11.02 -1.70
N VAL A 85 -13.97 -11.23 -1.55
CA VAL A 85 -13.42 -12.49 -1.01
C VAL A 85 -13.92 -12.72 0.41
N LEU A 86 -13.83 -11.72 1.29
CA LEU A 86 -14.31 -11.82 2.67
C LEU A 86 -15.82 -12.11 2.73
N GLY A 87 -16.60 -11.47 1.86
CA GLY A 87 -18.04 -11.72 1.73
C GLY A 87 -18.34 -13.17 1.32
N ALA A 88 -17.66 -13.66 0.28
CA ALA A 88 -17.83 -15.03 -0.20
C ALA A 88 -17.45 -16.08 0.86
N TYR A 89 -16.38 -15.86 1.61
CA TYR A 89 -15.99 -16.74 2.72
C TYR A 89 -17.02 -16.73 3.85
N ARG A 90 -17.55 -15.56 4.22
CA ARG A 90 -18.58 -15.43 5.25
C ARG A 90 -19.86 -16.17 4.86
N GLU A 91 -20.25 -16.10 3.60
CA GLU A 91 -21.43 -16.79 3.07
C GLU A 91 -21.29 -18.32 3.11
N ARG A 92 -20.13 -18.85 2.67
CA ARG A 92 -19.83 -20.28 2.77
C ARG A 92 -19.93 -20.80 4.20
N ASN A 93 -19.29 -20.12 5.15
CA ASN A 93 -19.37 -20.50 6.57
C ASN A 93 -20.80 -20.48 7.12
N ARG A 94 -21.63 -19.52 6.69
CA ARG A 94 -23.03 -19.45 7.13
C ARG A 94 -23.82 -20.66 6.62
N ASN A 95 -23.62 -21.05 5.37
CA ASN A 95 -24.32 -22.18 4.77
C ASN A 95 -23.94 -23.51 5.47
N GLU A 96 -22.66 -23.71 5.78
CA GLU A 96 -22.18 -24.90 6.51
C GLU A 96 -22.80 -25.02 7.92
N LEU A 97 -22.91 -23.89 8.63
CA LEU A 97 -23.56 -23.83 9.95
C LEU A 97 -25.07 -24.10 9.88
N GLU A 98 -25.74 -23.63 8.83
CA GLU A 98 -27.17 -23.90 8.62
C GLU A 98 -27.43 -25.38 8.28
N GLU A 99 -26.55 -26.02 7.52
CA GLU A 99 -26.63 -27.45 7.25
C GLU A 99 -26.42 -28.29 8.52
N THR A 100 -25.44 -27.94 9.36
CA THR A 100 -25.23 -28.64 10.64
C THR A 100 -26.38 -28.45 11.64
N ARG A 101 -27.11 -27.33 11.59
CA ARG A 101 -28.27 -27.09 12.47
C ARG A 101 -29.53 -27.85 12.04
N LYS A 102 -29.64 -28.24 10.76
CA LYS A 102 -30.79 -29.00 10.23
C LYS A 102 -30.62 -30.52 10.35
N SER A 103 -29.39 -31.00 10.56
CA SER A 103 -29.05 -32.39 10.90
C SER A 103 -29.31 -32.69 12.38
#